data_AF-A0AAJ0EA21-F1
#
_entry.id   AF-A0AAJ0EA21-F1
#
_cell.length_a   1.000
_cell.length_b   1.000
_cell.length_c   1.000
_cell.angle_alpha   90.00
_cell.angle_beta   90.00
_cell.angle_gamma   90.00
#
_symmetry.space_group_name_H-M   'P 1'
#
loop_
_entity.id
_entity.type
_entity.pdbx_description
1 polymer ?
#
loop_
_entity_poly.entity_id
_entity_poly.type
_entity_poly.pdbx_seq_one_letter_code
_entity_poly.pdbx_strand_id
1 'polypeptide(L)'
;MSKQESDAAKKSSTEDDEPDDWDKRIFSTGCADENAKLTDCYFEKKDWRQCTAEAADQAQQQQPIDWSTSYHGLGTARFPKEVVDILLQPVNPADVEVKPDGIVYLPEIKYRRILNQAFGPGGWGLVPKGDVVVGEKVVTREYALIAEGRFISQAQGENGYFSVETLPSAVEGCKSNALMRCCKDLGVASDLWDPVFIRQFRKEYADEIWAEHVTTKRKKLVWTRKDVPLAYPYKKTN
;
A
#
# COMPACT_ATOMS: atom_id res chain seq x y z
N MET A 1 -66.66 -36.49 -38.80
CA MET A 1 -66.34 -35.51 -39.87
C MET A 1 -66.73 -34.15 -39.31
N SER A 2 -65.89 -33.16 -39.04
CA SER A 2 -64.45 -32.89 -39.16
C SER A 2 -64.35 -31.42 -38.71
N LYS A 3 -63.92 -31.09 -37.49
CA LYS A 3 -62.52 -30.86 -37.10
C LYS A 3 -61.83 -29.76 -37.92
N GLN A 4 -62.26 -28.50 -37.79
CA GLN A 4 -61.54 -27.30 -38.26
C GLN A 4 -61.83 -26.05 -37.38
N GLU A 5 -61.89 -26.21 -36.06
CA GLU A 5 -61.81 -25.08 -35.10
C GLU A 5 -60.52 -25.14 -34.25
N SER A 6 -59.46 -25.77 -34.77
CA SER A 6 -58.20 -25.98 -34.04
C SER A 6 -56.98 -25.26 -34.62
N ASP A 7 -57.10 -24.51 -35.71
CA ASP A 7 -55.93 -23.89 -36.36
C ASP A 7 -55.69 -22.42 -35.98
N ALA A 8 -56.54 -21.82 -35.13
CA ALA A 8 -56.33 -20.44 -34.64
C ALA A 8 -55.60 -20.35 -33.30
N ALA A 9 -55.35 -21.48 -32.60
CA ALA A 9 -54.77 -21.51 -31.26
C ALA A 9 -53.33 -22.06 -31.22
N LYS A 10 -52.61 -22.05 -32.35
CA LYS A 10 -51.21 -22.48 -32.44
C LYS A 10 -50.34 -21.46 -33.18
N LYS A 11 -50.41 -20.21 -32.72
CA LYS A 11 -49.37 -19.18 -32.93
C LYS A 11 -49.14 -18.45 -31.61
N SER A 12 -48.73 -19.21 -30.61
CA SER A 12 -48.03 -18.67 -29.45
C SER A 12 -46.75 -19.47 -29.29
N SER A 13 -45.67 -18.78 -28.97
CA SER A 13 -44.37 -19.27 -28.50
C SER A 13 -43.49 -20.00 -29.52
N THR A 14 -42.85 -19.27 -30.45
CA THR A 14 -41.43 -19.43 -30.84
C THR A 14 -41.07 -18.43 -31.93
N GLU A 15 -40.93 -17.15 -31.59
CA GLU A 15 -40.30 -16.11 -32.42
C GLU A 15 -40.24 -14.85 -31.55
N ASP A 16 -39.20 -14.72 -30.72
CA ASP A 16 -38.69 -13.43 -30.22
C ASP A 16 -37.44 -13.59 -29.31
N ASP A 17 -36.65 -14.65 -29.51
CA ASP A 17 -35.34 -14.80 -28.85
C ASP A 17 -34.18 -14.30 -29.75
N GLU A 18 -34.48 -13.78 -30.95
CA GLU A 18 -33.46 -13.12 -31.77
C GLU A 18 -33.38 -11.63 -31.43
N PRO A 19 -32.20 -11.12 -31.03
CA PRO A 19 -32.00 -9.70 -30.81
C PRO A 19 -32.39 -8.90 -32.06
N ASP A 20 -33.16 -7.84 -31.87
CA ASP A 20 -33.59 -6.98 -32.97
C ASP A 20 -32.38 -6.23 -33.58
N ASP A 21 -32.60 -5.54 -34.70
CA ASP A 21 -31.52 -4.82 -35.40
C ASP A 21 -30.91 -3.69 -34.55
N TRP A 22 -31.60 -3.20 -33.53
CA TRP A 22 -31.11 -2.18 -32.60
C TRP A 22 -30.25 -2.81 -31.50
N ASP A 23 -30.71 -3.90 -30.90
CA ASP A 23 -29.99 -4.71 -29.92
C ASP A 23 -28.69 -5.26 -30.52
N LYS A 24 -28.74 -5.81 -31.75
CA LYS A 24 -27.55 -6.29 -32.48
C LYS A 24 -26.49 -5.19 -32.61
N ARG A 25 -26.90 -3.95 -32.87
CA ARG A 25 -25.99 -2.81 -32.97
C ARG A 25 -25.40 -2.47 -31.60
N ILE A 26 -26.20 -2.46 -30.55
CA ILE A 26 -25.73 -2.18 -29.18
C ILE A 26 -24.73 -3.25 -28.74
N PHE A 27 -25.04 -4.52 -28.93
CA PHE A 27 -24.13 -5.63 -28.63
C PHE A 27 -22.81 -5.51 -29.42
N SER A 28 -22.86 -5.08 -30.69
CA SER A 28 -21.64 -4.87 -31.50
C SER A 28 -20.75 -3.71 -31.02
N THR A 29 -21.31 -2.73 -30.30
CA THR A 29 -20.52 -1.59 -29.76
C THR A 29 -19.81 -1.91 -28.45
N GLY A 30 -20.15 -3.02 -27.79
CA GLY A 30 -19.57 -3.40 -26.49
C GLY A 30 -20.12 -2.61 -25.29
N CYS A 31 -21.06 -1.68 -25.51
CA CYS A 31 -21.68 -0.84 -24.47
C CYS A 31 -23.07 -1.35 -24.03
N ALA A 32 -23.36 -2.64 -24.20
CA ALA A 32 -24.68 -3.20 -23.93
C ALA A 32 -25.10 -3.08 -22.46
N ASP A 33 -24.19 -3.36 -21.53
CA ASP A 33 -24.46 -3.26 -20.09
C ASP A 33 -24.67 -1.81 -19.64
N GLU A 34 -23.94 -0.87 -20.23
CA GLU A 34 -24.06 0.56 -19.97
C GLU A 34 -25.39 1.11 -20.51
N ASN A 35 -25.78 0.65 -21.70
CA ASN A 35 -27.06 1.01 -22.30
C ASN A 35 -28.25 0.43 -21.53
N ALA A 36 -28.14 -0.81 -21.03
CA ALA A 36 -29.16 -1.42 -20.17
C ALA A 36 -29.36 -0.60 -18.88
N LYS A 37 -28.27 -0.24 -18.18
CA LYS A 37 -28.32 0.61 -16.97
C LYS A 37 -28.93 1.99 -17.23
N LEU A 38 -28.61 2.59 -18.38
CA LEU A 38 -29.18 3.89 -18.78
C LEU A 38 -30.68 3.78 -19.07
N THR A 39 -31.09 2.68 -19.69
CA THR A 39 -32.50 2.37 -19.99
C THR A 39 -33.30 2.11 -18.72
N ASP A 40 -32.73 1.35 -17.78
CA ASP A 40 -33.32 1.09 -16.46
C ASP A 40 -33.49 2.39 -15.65
N CYS A 41 -32.46 3.24 -15.62
CA CYS A 41 -32.55 4.55 -14.98
C CYS A 41 -33.68 5.41 -15.59
N TYR A 42 -33.77 5.42 -16.93
CA TYR A 42 -34.81 6.19 -17.61
C TYR A 42 -36.21 5.62 -17.34
N PHE A 43 -36.35 4.31 -17.24
CA PHE A 43 -37.62 3.67 -16.89
C PHE A 43 -38.11 4.10 -15.49
N GLU A 44 -37.19 4.19 -14.52
CA GLU A 44 -37.50 4.60 -13.15
C GLU A 44 -37.76 6.10 -13.03
N LYS A 45 -36.88 6.94 -13.58
CA LYS A 45 -36.87 8.39 -13.33
C LYS A 45 -37.61 9.19 -14.40
N LYS A 46 -37.81 8.61 -15.59
CA LYS A 46 -38.39 9.24 -16.79
C LYS A 46 -37.73 10.57 -17.18
N ASP A 47 -36.49 10.80 -16.73
CA ASP A 47 -35.70 11.97 -17.06
C ASP A 47 -34.33 11.53 -17.57
N TRP A 48 -34.16 11.59 -18.89
CA TRP A 48 -32.94 11.17 -19.55
C TRP A 48 -31.74 12.06 -19.18
N ARG A 49 -31.94 13.34 -18.78
CA ARG A 49 -30.85 14.26 -18.44
C ARG A 49 -30.19 13.87 -17.12
N GLN A 50 -31.00 13.50 -16.13
CA GLN A 50 -30.51 13.01 -14.84
C GLN A 50 -29.79 11.67 -15.00
N CYS A 51 -30.34 10.76 -15.80
CA CYS A 51 -29.70 9.47 -16.08
C CYS A 51 -28.39 9.61 -16.85
N THR A 52 -28.28 10.54 -17.80
CA THR A 52 -27.00 10.82 -18.47
C THR A 52 -25.98 11.46 -17.54
N ALA A 53 -26.42 12.32 -16.60
CA ALA A 53 -25.53 12.91 -15.61
C ALA A 53 -25.03 11.86 -14.60
N GLU A 54 -25.92 10.97 -14.13
CA GLU A 54 -25.56 9.86 -13.24
C GLU A 54 -24.65 8.84 -13.92
N ALA A 55 -24.92 8.51 -15.19
CA ALA A 55 -24.03 7.65 -15.98
C ALA A 55 -22.66 8.30 -16.21
N ALA A 56 -22.61 9.62 -16.41
CA ALA A 56 -21.35 10.37 -16.52
C ALA A 56 -20.58 10.43 -15.18
N ASP A 57 -21.27 10.62 -14.05
CA ASP A 57 -20.68 10.59 -12.71
C ASP A 57 -20.17 9.18 -12.36
N GLN A 58 -20.91 8.14 -12.71
CA GLN A 58 -20.47 6.73 -12.56
C GLN A 58 -19.27 6.42 -13.46
N ALA A 59 -19.26 6.92 -14.70
CA ALA A 59 -18.14 6.76 -15.62
C ALA A 59 -16.88 7.51 -15.14
N GLN A 60 -17.03 8.68 -14.48
CA GLN A 60 -15.91 9.38 -13.85
C GLN A 60 -15.35 8.63 -12.64
N GLN A 61 -16.17 7.90 -11.89
CA GLN A 61 -15.73 7.05 -10.78
C GLN A 61 -15.03 5.75 -11.25
N GLN A 62 -15.23 5.35 -12.51
CA GLN A 62 -14.74 4.08 -13.06
C GLN A 62 -13.46 4.20 -13.89
N GLN A 63 -12.90 5.41 -14.06
CA GLN A 63 -11.59 5.52 -14.70
C GLN A 63 -10.51 4.87 -13.81
N PRO A 64 -9.70 3.94 -14.35
CA PRO A 64 -8.64 3.31 -13.58
C PRO A 64 -7.64 4.39 -13.14
N ILE A 65 -7.47 4.54 -11.83
CA ILE A 65 -6.53 5.50 -11.26
C ILE A 65 -5.11 5.02 -11.54
N ASP A 66 -4.35 5.80 -12.30
CA ASP A 66 -2.91 5.62 -12.42
C ASP A 66 -2.21 6.11 -11.15
N TRP A 67 -1.94 5.18 -10.24
CA TRP A 67 -1.23 5.47 -9.00
C TRP A 67 0.22 5.91 -9.20
N SER A 68 0.83 5.72 -10.38
CA SER A 68 2.22 6.14 -10.62
C SER A 68 2.38 7.66 -10.67
N THR A 69 1.31 8.40 -10.97
CA THR A 69 1.32 9.87 -11.08
C THR A 69 0.28 10.57 -10.20
N SER A 70 -0.75 9.85 -9.77
CA SER A 70 -1.86 10.40 -9.00
C SER A 70 -1.55 10.64 -7.51
N TYR A 71 -2.29 11.60 -6.93
CA TYR A 71 -2.41 11.93 -5.51
C TYR A 71 -3.87 11.77 -5.01
N HIS A 72 -4.65 10.92 -5.70
CA HIS A 72 -6.08 10.72 -5.42
C HIS A 72 -6.36 10.40 -3.95
N GLY A 73 -7.30 11.11 -3.33
CA GLY A 73 -7.74 10.85 -1.97
C GLY A 73 -6.85 11.42 -0.86
N LEU A 74 -5.78 12.14 -1.20
CA LEU A 74 -4.92 12.80 -0.21
C LEU A 74 -5.70 13.87 0.55
N GLY A 75 -5.75 13.76 1.88
CA GLY A 75 -6.37 14.75 2.76
C GLY A 75 -7.90 14.85 2.66
N THR A 76 -8.57 13.92 1.97
CA THR A 76 -10.03 13.98 1.79
C THR A 76 -10.81 13.58 3.04
N ALA A 77 -10.31 12.61 3.80
CA ALA A 77 -10.97 12.12 5.00
C ALA A 77 -9.96 11.55 6.02
N ARG A 78 -10.27 11.72 7.30
CA ARG A 78 -9.56 11.03 8.38
C ARG A 78 -9.93 9.54 8.39
N PHE A 79 -9.03 8.71 8.88
CA PHE A 79 -9.34 7.29 9.12
C PHE A 79 -10.34 7.10 10.26
N PRO A 80 -11.07 5.97 10.29
CA PRO A 80 -11.90 5.58 11.42
C PRO A 80 -11.10 5.56 12.72
N LYS A 81 -11.77 5.80 13.86
CA LYS A 81 -11.11 5.85 15.17
C LYS A 81 -10.34 4.56 15.48
N GLU A 82 -10.89 3.41 15.12
CA GLU A 82 -10.27 2.10 15.34
C GLU A 82 -8.90 1.96 14.66
N VAL A 83 -8.79 2.47 13.42
CA VAL A 83 -7.54 2.50 12.65
C VAL A 83 -6.55 3.48 13.29
N VAL A 84 -7.01 4.68 13.64
CA VAL A 84 -6.18 5.72 14.28
C VAL A 84 -5.61 5.23 15.61
N ASP A 85 -6.43 4.56 16.42
CA ASP A 85 -6.05 4.01 17.72
C ASP A 85 -4.97 2.92 17.59
N ILE A 86 -4.86 2.24 16.42
CA ILE A 86 -3.79 1.27 16.12
C ILE A 86 -2.53 1.99 15.63
N LEU A 87 -2.67 2.94 14.70
CA LEU A 87 -1.55 3.63 14.08
C LEU A 87 -0.75 4.48 15.07
N LEU A 88 -1.43 5.07 16.06
CA LEU A 88 -0.85 5.95 17.08
C LEU A 88 -0.43 5.20 18.36
N GLN A 89 -0.41 3.86 18.35
CA GLN A 89 0.06 3.12 19.51
C GLN A 89 1.54 3.40 19.78
N PRO A 90 1.93 3.61 21.05
CA PRO A 90 3.33 3.77 21.40
C PRO A 90 4.12 2.51 21.05
N VAL A 91 5.37 2.68 20.61
CA VAL A 91 6.21 1.53 20.26
C VAL A 91 6.57 0.74 21.51
N ASN A 92 6.46 -0.58 21.42
CA ASN A 92 6.96 -1.49 22.45
C ASN A 92 8.50 -1.40 22.50
N PRO A 93 9.12 -1.00 23.63
CA PRO A 93 10.58 -0.91 23.75
C PRO A 93 11.31 -2.22 23.42
N ALA A 94 10.69 -3.38 23.67
CA ALA A 94 11.28 -4.68 23.36
C ALA A 94 11.44 -4.95 21.85
N ASP A 95 10.67 -4.26 21.01
CA ASP A 95 10.71 -4.37 19.55
C ASP A 95 11.67 -3.39 18.89
N VAL A 96 12.23 -2.47 19.68
CA VAL A 96 13.14 -1.44 19.22
C VAL A 96 14.57 -1.95 19.26
N GLU A 97 15.29 -1.70 18.17
CA GLU A 97 16.66 -2.15 17.94
C GLU A 97 17.63 -0.96 17.90
N VAL A 98 18.91 -1.25 18.14
CA VAL A 98 19.98 -0.24 18.16
C VAL A 98 21.04 -0.62 17.14
N LYS A 99 21.28 0.26 16.17
CA LYS A 99 22.39 0.11 15.22
C LYS A 99 23.73 0.38 15.92
N PRO A 100 24.85 -0.13 15.39
CA PRO A 100 26.18 0.10 15.95
C PRO A 100 26.61 1.58 16.05
N ASP A 101 26.00 2.46 15.26
CA ASP A 101 26.17 3.92 15.27
C ASP A 101 25.31 4.64 16.33
N GLY A 102 24.47 3.90 17.06
CA GLY A 102 23.58 4.41 18.09
C GLY A 102 22.20 4.82 17.60
N ILE A 103 21.90 4.68 16.31
CA ILE A 103 20.57 4.97 15.77
C ILE A 103 19.59 3.91 16.30
N VAL A 104 18.55 4.39 16.98
CA VAL A 104 17.43 3.58 17.47
C VAL A 104 16.41 3.43 16.34
N TYR A 105 15.96 2.22 16.05
CA TYR A 105 15.03 1.98 14.94
C TYR A 105 14.04 0.85 15.25
N LEU A 106 12.87 0.90 14.60
CA LEU A 106 11.92 -0.21 14.60
C LEU A 106 12.17 -1.05 13.33
N PRO A 107 12.28 -2.38 13.43
CA PRO A 107 12.43 -3.23 12.26
C PRO A 107 11.27 -3.12 11.25
N GLU A 108 11.58 -3.16 9.96
CA GLU A 108 10.62 -2.97 8.84
C GLU A 108 9.38 -3.88 8.93
N ILE A 109 9.56 -5.11 9.41
CA ILE A 109 8.47 -6.08 9.59
C ILE A 109 7.41 -5.58 10.58
N LYS A 110 7.78 -4.78 11.57
CA LYS A 110 6.85 -4.25 12.58
C LYS A 110 5.92 -3.22 11.96
N TYR A 111 6.41 -2.34 11.09
CA TYR A 111 5.56 -1.43 10.31
C TYR A 111 4.54 -2.18 9.47
N ARG A 112 4.95 -3.24 8.76
CA ARG A 112 4.02 -4.08 7.98
C ARG A 112 2.94 -4.72 8.84
N ARG A 113 3.29 -5.18 10.05
CA ARG A 113 2.32 -5.74 11.01
C ARG A 113 1.33 -4.69 11.49
N ILE A 114 1.80 -3.48 11.82
CA ILE A 114 0.94 -2.36 12.21
C ILE A 114 -0.03 -2.01 11.08
N LEU A 115 0.45 -1.89 9.84
CA LEU A 115 -0.40 -1.62 8.68
C LEU A 115 -1.41 -2.75 8.41
N ASN A 116 -1.00 -4.02 8.54
CA ASN A 116 -1.92 -5.15 8.41
C ASN A 116 -2.97 -5.18 9.52
N GLN A 117 -2.61 -4.76 10.73
CA GLN A 117 -3.54 -4.66 11.85
C GLN A 117 -4.51 -3.49 11.65
N ALA A 118 -4.03 -2.35 11.13
CA ALA A 118 -4.80 -1.13 10.92
C ALA A 118 -5.74 -1.22 9.71
N PHE A 119 -5.25 -1.70 8.56
CA PHE A 119 -5.97 -1.68 7.28
C PHE A 119 -6.38 -3.07 6.78
N GLY A 120 -5.86 -4.14 7.37
CA GLY A 120 -6.01 -5.50 6.86
C GLY A 120 -5.06 -5.83 5.70
N PRO A 121 -4.73 -7.11 5.48
CA PRO A 121 -4.02 -7.56 4.28
C PRO A 121 -4.79 -7.17 3.01
N GLY A 122 -4.12 -6.52 2.06
CA GLY A 122 -4.74 -6.02 0.83
C GLY A 122 -5.39 -4.63 0.96
N GLY A 123 -5.52 -4.09 2.18
CA GLY A 123 -6.04 -2.74 2.42
C GLY A 123 -5.01 -1.61 2.20
N TRP A 124 -3.75 -1.96 1.98
CA TRP A 124 -2.66 -1.01 1.75
C TRP A 124 -1.62 -1.56 0.78
N GLY A 125 -0.84 -0.68 0.17
CA GLY A 125 0.24 -1.04 -0.75
C GLY A 125 1.21 0.10 -1.01
N LEU A 126 2.43 -0.26 -1.42
CA LEU A 126 3.40 0.71 -1.94
C LEU A 126 3.38 0.68 -3.47
N VAL A 127 3.21 1.86 -4.05
CA VAL A 127 3.29 2.08 -5.48
C VAL A 127 4.63 2.71 -5.80
N PRO A 128 5.43 2.12 -6.69
CA PRO A 128 6.64 2.78 -7.15
C PRO A 128 6.32 4.04 -7.95
N LYS A 129 7.02 5.12 -7.65
CA LYS A 129 6.99 6.38 -8.38
C LYS A 129 8.28 6.50 -9.19
N GLY A 130 8.16 6.51 -10.51
CA GLY A 130 9.29 6.56 -11.44
C GLY A 130 10.18 5.31 -11.48
N ASP A 131 11.27 5.43 -12.23
CA ASP A 131 12.25 4.38 -12.42
C ASP A 131 13.23 4.26 -11.25
N VAL A 132 13.83 3.09 -11.13
CA VAL A 132 14.89 2.85 -10.15
C VAL A 132 16.15 3.59 -10.59
N VAL A 133 16.70 4.43 -9.72
CA VAL A 133 17.98 5.11 -9.93
C VAL A 133 19.08 4.28 -9.27
N VAL A 134 19.96 3.71 -10.09
CA VAL A 134 21.10 2.90 -9.64
C VAL A 134 22.36 3.75 -9.71
N GLY A 135 22.87 4.15 -8.53
CA GLY A 135 24.18 4.77 -8.38
C GLY A 135 25.28 3.73 -8.17
N GLU A 136 26.53 4.16 -7.92
CA GLU A 136 27.68 3.24 -7.81
C GLU A 136 27.55 2.21 -6.67
N LYS A 137 27.03 2.64 -5.51
CA LYS A 137 26.91 1.83 -4.28
C LYS A 137 25.56 1.97 -3.60
N VAL A 138 24.59 2.59 -4.26
CA VAL A 138 23.27 2.89 -3.70
C VAL A 138 22.21 2.77 -4.78
N VAL A 139 21.07 2.22 -4.40
CA VAL A 139 19.85 2.21 -5.20
C VAL A 139 18.85 3.12 -4.51
N THR A 140 18.19 3.97 -5.29
CA THR A 140 17.12 4.82 -4.79
C THR A 140 15.92 4.79 -5.72
N ARG A 141 14.73 4.83 -5.13
CA ARG A 141 13.47 4.91 -5.87
C ARG A 141 12.43 5.55 -4.97
N GLU A 142 11.55 6.33 -5.55
CA GLU A 142 10.43 6.90 -4.85
C GLU A 142 9.27 5.90 -4.74
N TYR A 143 8.57 5.92 -3.62
CA TYR A 143 7.36 5.13 -3.41
C TYR A 143 6.27 5.96 -2.77
N ALA A 144 5.03 5.69 -3.15
CA ALA A 144 3.83 6.21 -2.52
C ALA A 144 3.12 5.11 -1.73
N LEU A 145 2.69 5.42 -0.52
CA LEU A 145 1.82 4.58 0.28
C LEU A 145 0.37 4.88 -0.06
N ILE A 146 -0.34 3.84 -0.47
CA ILE A 146 -1.78 3.85 -0.70
C ILE A 146 -2.43 3.00 0.38
N ALA A 147 -3.49 3.50 1.00
CA ALA A 147 -4.31 2.75 1.94
C ALA A 147 -5.80 3.08 1.71
N GLU A 148 -6.66 2.07 1.75
CA GLU A 148 -8.11 2.21 1.53
C GLU A 148 -8.48 2.99 0.25
N GLY A 149 -7.73 2.77 -0.85
CA GLY A 149 -7.96 3.45 -2.12
C GLY A 149 -7.60 4.94 -2.14
N ARG A 150 -6.74 5.39 -1.21
CA ARG A 150 -6.32 6.79 -1.10
C ARG A 150 -4.82 6.90 -0.98
N PHE A 151 -4.26 7.93 -1.61
CA PHE A 151 -2.88 8.34 -1.43
C PHE A 151 -2.68 8.87 -0.02
N ILE A 152 -1.66 8.36 0.67
CA ILE A 152 -1.33 8.73 2.05
C ILE A 152 -0.09 9.61 2.08
N SER A 153 1.01 9.09 1.57
CA SER A 153 2.32 9.74 1.68
C SER A 153 3.24 9.24 0.57
N GLN A 154 4.31 9.98 0.33
CA GLN A 154 5.34 9.63 -0.64
C GLN A 154 6.71 9.90 -0.05
N ALA A 155 7.64 8.97 -0.28
CA ALA A 155 8.99 9.08 0.25
C ALA A 155 9.99 8.40 -0.67
N GLN A 156 11.19 8.97 -0.69
CA GLN A 156 12.34 8.36 -1.33
C GLN A 156 12.84 7.19 -0.47
N GLY A 157 12.90 6.00 -1.06
CA GLY A 157 13.62 4.86 -0.50
C GLY A 157 15.07 4.85 -0.97
N GLU A 158 15.96 4.34 -0.12
CA GLU A 158 17.34 4.08 -0.51
C GLU A 158 17.85 2.81 0.14
N ASN A 159 18.77 2.13 -0.55
CA ASN A 159 19.53 1.05 0.05
C ASN A 159 20.91 0.92 -0.60
N GLY A 160 21.92 0.69 0.23
CA GLY A 160 23.29 0.47 -0.21
C GLY A 160 23.50 -0.95 -0.74
N TYR A 161 24.43 -1.11 -1.68
CA TYR A 161 24.85 -2.42 -2.17
C TYR A 161 26.36 -2.43 -2.46
N PHE A 162 26.97 -3.62 -2.41
CA PHE A 162 28.43 -3.79 -2.55
C PHE A 162 28.84 -4.47 -3.86
N SER A 163 27.96 -5.27 -4.44
CA SER A 163 28.18 -5.94 -5.74
C SER A 163 26.89 -5.95 -6.55
N VAL A 164 27.02 -5.94 -7.88
CA VAL A 164 25.87 -5.95 -8.81
C VAL A 164 24.98 -7.19 -8.62
N GLU A 165 25.55 -8.31 -8.16
CA GLU A 165 24.79 -9.53 -7.82
C GLU A 165 23.77 -9.29 -6.71
N THR A 166 24.07 -8.38 -5.77
CA THR A 166 23.16 -8.03 -4.65
C THR A 166 22.16 -6.93 -5.00
N LEU A 167 22.18 -6.43 -6.25
CA LEU A 167 21.32 -5.33 -6.70
C LEU A 167 19.81 -5.63 -6.52
N PRO A 168 19.28 -6.84 -6.86
CA PRO A 168 17.85 -7.12 -6.65
C PRO A 168 17.44 -7.03 -5.19
N SER A 169 18.26 -7.57 -4.27
CA SER A 169 18.05 -7.44 -2.83
C SER A 169 18.10 -5.97 -2.37
N ALA A 170 18.96 -5.17 -2.99
CA ALA A 170 19.06 -3.75 -2.71
C ALA A 170 17.78 -2.99 -3.14
N VAL A 171 17.22 -3.33 -4.30
CA VAL A 171 15.94 -2.78 -4.79
C VAL A 171 14.79 -3.10 -3.82
N GLU A 172 14.71 -4.32 -3.32
CA GLU A 172 13.70 -4.69 -2.30
C GLU A 172 13.93 -3.97 -0.96
N GLY A 173 15.19 -3.79 -0.56
CA GLY A 173 15.53 -3.00 0.63
C GLY A 173 15.13 -1.53 0.49
N CYS A 174 15.28 -0.95 -0.70
CA CYS A 174 14.84 0.41 -1.02
C CYS A 174 13.32 0.57 -0.80
N LYS A 175 12.52 -0.42 -1.23
CA LYS A 175 11.06 -0.44 -1.00
C LYS A 175 10.70 -0.49 0.49
N SER A 176 11.36 -1.33 1.27
CA SER A 176 11.08 -1.44 2.71
C SER A 176 11.58 -0.20 3.48
N ASN A 177 12.66 0.44 3.04
CA ASN A 177 13.12 1.71 3.58
C ASN A 177 12.08 2.83 3.37
N ALA A 178 11.54 2.95 2.15
CA ALA A 178 10.50 3.93 1.83
C ALA A 178 9.22 3.70 2.65
N LEU A 179 8.87 2.43 2.92
CA LEU A 179 7.70 2.09 3.74
C LEU A 179 7.73 2.78 5.10
N MET A 180 8.85 2.66 5.82
CA MET A 180 8.99 3.23 7.17
C MET A 180 8.87 4.75 7.15
N ARG A 181 9.45 5.40 6.12
CA ARG A 181 9.38 6.85 5.91
C ARG A 181 7.94 7.31 5.66
N CYS A 182 7.22 6.60 4.79
CA CYS A 182 5.79 6.84 4.53
C CYS A 182 4.93 6.69 5.79
N CYS A 183 5.19 5.64 6.58
CA CYS A 183 4.42 5.38 7.81
C CYS A 183 4.57 6.47 8.88
N LYS A 184 5.58 7.35 8.76
CA LYS A 184 5.74 8.51 9.66
C LYS A 184 4.56 9.49 9.55
N ASP A 185 4.04 9.71 8.34
CA ASP A 185 2.91 10.60 8.12
C ASP A 185 1.59 10.03 8.68
N LEU A 186 1.53 8.71 8.89
CA LEU A 186 0.45 8.03 9.61
C LEU A 186 0.60 8.09 11.15
N GLY A 187 1.73 8.61 11.65
CA GLY A 187 2.04 8.63 13.08
C GLY A 187 2.64 7.34 13.64
N VAL A 188 2.94 6.35 12.79
CA VAL A 188 3.48 5.06 13.25
C VAL A 188 4.90 5.23 13.76
N ALA A 189 5.16 4.74 14.97
CA ALA A 189 6.45 4.78 15.64
C ALA A 189 7.05 6.20 15.72
N SER A 190 6.20 7.22 15.89
CA SER A 190 6.62 8.62 16.05
C SER A 190 7.58 8.82 17.21
N ASP A 191 7.49 8.00 18.26
CA ASP A 191 8.35 8.03 19.44
C ASP A 191 9.84 7.91 19.09
N LEU A 192 10.18 7.18 18.03
CA LEU A 192 11.56 7.01 17.57
C LEU A 192 12.18 8.30 17.01
N TRP A 193 11.38 9.34 16.83
CA TRP A 193 11.81 10.68 16.41
C TRP A 193 11.75 11.70 17.53
N ASP A 194 11.27 11.33 18.72
CA ASP A 194 11.24 12.18 19.90
C ASP A 194 12.60 12.12 20.65
N PRO A 195 13.34 13.24 20.75
CA PRO A 195 14.58 13.29 21.51
C PRO A 195 14.44 12.90 22.99
N VAL A 196 13.26 13.06 23.59
CA VAL A 196 13.00 12.62 24.98
C VAL A 196 12.96 11.09 25.05
N PHE A 197 12.14 10.46 24.21
CA PHE A 197 12.08 8.99 24.09
C PHE A 197 13.46 8.40 23.78
N ILE A 198 14.18 8.92 22.79
CA ILE A 198 15.51 8.40 22.40
C ILE A 198 16.48 8.42 23.57
N ARG A 199 16.49 9.50 24.37
CA ARG A 199 17.37 9.62 25.55
C ARG A 199 16.99 8.63 26.65
N GLN A 200 15.69 8.47 26.92
CA GLN A 200 15.20 7.52 27.92
C GLN A 200 15.49 6.08 27.48
N PHE A 201 15.15 5.73 26.24
CA PHE A 201 15.39 4.41 25.66
C PHE A 201 16.87 4.04 25.70
N ARG A 202 17.76 4.95 25.28
CA ARG A 202 19.21 4.71 25.33
C ARG A 202 19.69 4.47 26.75
N LYS A 203 19.24 5.26 27.73
CA LYS A 203 19.63 5.09 29.14
C LYS A 203 19.21 3.72 29.69
N GLU A 204 18.02 3.27 29.33
CA GLU A 204 17.41 2.06 29.89
C GLU A 204 17.85 0.79 29.16
N TYR A 205 17.87 0.79 27.83
CA TYR A 205 17.98 -0.41 26.99
C TYR A 205 19.26 -0.48 26.15
N ALA A 206 20.05 0.59 26.01
CA ALA A 206 21.26 0.59 25.17
C ALA A 206 22.52 0.90 25.99
N ASP A 207 23.66 0.37 25.56
CA ASP A 207 24.97 0.73 26.11
C ASP A 207 25.96 0.99 24.98
N GLU A 208 26.90 1.90 25.25
CA GLU A 208 28.05 2.14 24.42
C GLU A 208 29.24 1.34 24.97
N ILE A 209 29.75 0.39 24.18
CA ILE A 209 30.77 -0.57 24.62
C ILE A 209 31.96 -0.62 23.66
N TRP A 210 33.14 -0.92 24.22
CA TRP A 210 34.34 -1.20 23.44
C TRP A 210 34.28 -2.61 22.84
N ALA A 211 34.11 -2.68 21.53
CA ALA A 211 34.14 -3.91 20.74
C ALA A 211 35.54 -4.15 20.17
N GLU A 212 36.16 -5.28 20.52
CA GLU A 212 37.41 -5.75 19.92
C GLU A 212 37.12 -6.77 18.83
N HIS A 213 37.71 -6.58 17.65
CA HIS A 213 37.68 -7.56 16.58
C HIS A 213 38.53 -8.77 16.96
N VAL A 214 37.95 -9.98 16.93
CA VAL A 214 38.57 -11.21 17.45
C VAL A 214 39.93 -11.51 16.80
N THR A 215 40.02 -11.38 15.46
CA THR A 215 41.26 -11.63 14.70
C THR A 215 42.22 -10.42 14.66
N THR A 216 41.74 -9.24 14.26
CA THR A 216 42.61 -8.06 14.03
C THR A 216 42.96 -7.29 15.30
N LYS A 217 42.34 -7.60 16.44
CA LYS A 217 42.52 -6.89 17.73
C LYS A 217 42.21 -5.40 17.71
N ARG A 218 41.64 -4.90 16.61
CA ARG A 218 41.21 -3.50 16.50
C ARG A 218 40.01 -3.27 17.40
N LYS A 219 40.09 -2.21 18.21
CA LYS A 219 39.01 -1.78 19.10
C LYS A 219 38.22 -0.65 18.44
N LYS A 220 36.91 -0.69 18.56
CA LYS A 220 36.02 0.41 18.20
C LYS A 220 34.91 0.55 19.24
N LEU A 221 34.47 1.78 19.44
CA LEU A 221 33.31 2.07 20.27
C LEU A 221 32.05 1.80 19.44
N VAL A 222 31.10 1.03 19.99
CA VAL A 222 29.83 0.71 19.33
C VAL A 222 28.67 0.78 20.30
N TRP A 223 27.52 1.15 19.79
CA TRP A 223 26.25 1.02 20.50
C TRP A 223 25.66 -0.36 20.31
N THR A 224 25.05 -0.90 21.36
CA THR A 224 24.29 -2.14 21.30
C THR A 224 23.16 -2.14 22.32
N ARG A 225 22.15 -2.97 22.10
CA ARG A 225 21.10 -3.21 23.09
C ARG A 225 21.67 -4.08 24.21
N LYS A 226 21.34 -3.78 25.46
CA LYS A 226 21.97 -4.39 26.65
C LYS A 226 21.82 -5.91 26.73
N ASP A 227 20.72 -6.42 26.22
CA ASP A 227 20.34 -7.83 26.20
C ASP A 227 20.78 -8.57 24.93
N VAL A 228 21.32 -7.86 23.94
CA VAL A 228 21.79 -8.45 22.68
C VAL A 228 23.31 -8.63 22.74
N PRO A 229 23.84 -9.86 22.58
CA PRO A 229 25.28 -10.06 22.53
C PRO A 229 25.88 -9.46 21.25
N LEU A 230 27.12 -8.99 21.34
CA LEU A 230 27.85 -8.53 20.16
C LEU A 230 27.97 -9.65 19.12
N ALA A 231 27.61 -9.32 17.88
CA ALA A 231 27.76 -10.24 16.75
C ALA A 231 29.25 -10.45 16.41
N TYR A 232 29.60 -11.68 16.03
CA TYR A 232 30.89 -12.00 15.43
C TYR A 232 31.15 -11.07 14.22
N PRO A 233 32.37 -10.54 14.03
CA PRO A 233 33.64 -10.89 14.67
C PRO A 233 34.02 -10.05 15.89
N TYR A 234 33.07 -9.42 16.58
CA TYR A 234 33.36 -8.53 17.70
C TYR A 234 33.07 -9.19 19.05
N LYS A 235 33.89 -8.89 20.06
CA LYS A 235 33.67 -9.28 21.46
C LYS A 235 33.75 -8.07 22.39
N LYS A 236 33.06 -8.14 23.52
CA LYS A 236 33.13 -7.10 24.56
C LYS A 236 34.53 -7.10 25.15
N THR A 237 35.14 -5.93 25.22
CA THR A 237 36.41 -5.71 25.89
C THR A 237 36.11 -5.15 27.28
N ASN A 238 36.66 -5.77 28.32
CA ASN A 238 36.64 -5.22 29.68
C ASN A 238 37.59 -4.04 29.81
#